data_AF-X1QXI4-F1
#
_entry.id   AF-X1QXI4-F1
#
_cell.length_a   1.000
_cell.length_b   1.000
_cell.length_c   1.000
_cell.angle_alpha   90.00
_cell.angle_beta   90.00
_cell.angle_gamma   90.00
#
_symmetry.space_group_name_H-M   'P 1'
#
loop_
_entity.id
_entity.type
_entity.pdbx_description
1 polymer ?
#
loop_
_entity_poly.entity_id
_entity_poly.type
_entity_poly.pdbx_seq_one_letter_code
_entity_poly.pdbx_strand_id
1 'polypeptide(L)'
;GSGFVLYKGLGARLERALINFMLDLHINRGYEEVLPPFMTNSAATTGTGQLPKFRDDLYRCEKEDYYLVPTAEVPVTNIYREEILDEEDLPLSYVAYTPCFRREAGTYGKKIQGIIRQHQFNKVELVKFTTPETSYEELEKLTSEAEEVLKRLELSYRVVKLSGQELGFAAAFGYDIEVW
;
A
#
# COMPACT_ATOMS: atom_id res chain seq x y z
N GLY A 1 2.40 -8.19 -22.36
CA GLY A 1 3.71 -7.52 -22.41
C GLY A 1 4.59 -8.07 -21.30
N SER A 2 5.83 -7.61 -21.18
CA SER A 2 6.68 -7.86 -19.99
C SER A 2 6.07 -7.22 -18.74
N GLY A 3 6.42 -7.72 -17.55
CA GLY A 3 5.93 -7.16 -16.27
C GLY A 3 4.46 -7.44 -15.96
N PHE A 4 3.84 -8.38 -16.66
CA PHE A 4 2.53 -8.93 -16.33
C PHE A 4 2.63 -10.44 -16.24
N VAL A 5 2.14 -11.01 -15.14
CA VAL A 5 2.15 -12.46 -14.89
C VAL A 5 0.73 -13.00 -14.76
N LEU A 6 0.56 -14.26 -15.17
CA LEU A 6 -0.69 -14.99 -15.04
C LEU A 6 -0.50 -16.14 -14.05
N TYR A 7 -1.14 -16.03 -12.90
CA TYR A 7 -1.22 -17.12 -11.93
C TYR A 7 -2.24 -18.17 -12.41
N LYS A 8 -1.94 -19.45 -12.21
CA LYS A 8 -2.83 -20.58 -12.57
C LYS A 8 -2.85 -21.65 -11.47
N GLY A 9 -3.98 -22.34 -11.33
CA GLY A 9 -4.12 -23.46 -10.39
C GLY A 9 -3.76 -23.08 -8.96
N LEU A 10 -2.79 -23.80 -8.37
CA LEU A 10 -2.33 -23.56 -7.00
C LEU A 10 -1.77 -22.16 -6.78
N GLY A 11 -1.10 -21.56 -7.77
CA GLY A 11 -0.58 -20.19 -7.65
C GLY A 11 -1.71 -19.17 -7.48
N ALA A 12 -2.75 -19.26 -8.30
CA ALA A 12 -3.91 -18.37 -8.18
C ALA A 12 -4.69 -18.60 -6.87
N ARG A 13 -4.75 -19.86 -6.40
CA ARG A 13 -5.36 -20.18 -5.10
C ARG A 13 -4.55 -19.61 -3.94
N LEU A 14 -3.22 -19.67 -4.02
CA LEU A 14 -2.32 -19.15 -2.99
C LEU A 14 -2.41 -17.62 -2.89
N GLU A 15 -2.40 -16.91 -4.02
CA GLU A 15 -2.60 -15.45 -4.05
C GLU A 15 -3.87 -15.03 -3.31
N ARG A 16 -5.00 -15.65 -3.65
CA ARG A 16 -6.27 -15.39 -2.96
C ARG A 16 -6.21 -15.76 -1.47
N ALA A 17 -5.58 -16.89 -1.13
CA ALA A 17 -5.46 -17.31 0.26
C ALA A 17 -4.63 -16.34 1.09
N LEU A 18 -3.55 -15.78 0.53
CA LEU A 18 -2.72 -14.76 1.19
C LEU A 18 -3.49 -13.46 1.40
N ILE A 19 -4.23 -12.99 0.38
CA ILE A 19 -5.08 -11.80 0.50
C ILE A 19 -6.08 -11.98 1.65
N ASN A 20 -6.84 -13.07 1.64
CA ASN A 20 -7.83 -13.34 2.70
C ASN A 20 -7.17 -13.46 4.07
N PHE A 21 -6.06 -14.20 4.17
CA PHE A 21 -5.32 -14.34 5.43
C PHE A 21 -4.89 -12.99 6.01
N MET A 22 -4.32 -12.11 5.19
CA MET A 22 -3.87 -10.79 5.63
C MET A 22 -5.05 -9.91 6.04
N LEU A 23 -6.13 -9.86 5.25
CA LEU A 23 -7.35 -9.13 5.59
C LEU A 23 -7.92 -9.62 6.93
N ASP A 24 -8.18 -10.93 7.05
CA ASP A 24 -8.74 -11.54 8.26
C ASP A 24 -7.84 -11.29 9.49
N LEU A 25 -6.52 -11.36 9.33
CA LEU A 25 -5.57 -11.09 10.41
C LEU A 25 -5.74 -9.67 10.97
N HIS A 26 -5.86 -8.67 10.09
CA HIS A 26 -5.95 -7.27 10.52
C HIS A 26 -7.36 -6.89 10.99
N ILE A 27 -8.42 -7.45 10.38
CA ILE A 27 -9.80 -7.31 10.86
C ILE A 27 -9.92 -7.81 12.31
N ASN A 28 -9.36 -8.99 12.61
CA ASN A 28 -9.34 -9.54 13.97
C ASN A 28 -8.51 -8.72 14.97
N ARG A 29 -7.76 -7.73 14.50
CA ARG A 29 -6.99 -6.77 15.30
C ARG A 29 -7.66 -5.38 15.40
N GLY A 30 -8.90 -5.25 14.92
CA GLY A 30 -9.68 -4.03 15.05
C GLY A 30 -9.55 -3.07 13.87
N TYR A 31 -8.95 -3.49 12.75
CA TYR A 31 -9.02 -2.73 11.52
C TYR A 31 -10.40 -2.88 10.87
N GLU A 32 -10.93 -1.78 10.35
CA GLU A 32 -12.10 -1.78 9.48
C GLU A 32 -11.68 -2.16 8.06
N GLU A 33 -12.30 -3.20 7.49
CA GLU A 33 -12.07 -3.56 6.09
C GLU A 33 -12.84 -2.62 5.16
N VAL A 34 -12.13 -2.04 4.21
CA VAL A 34 -12.72 -1.24 3.13
C VAL A 34 -12.29 -1.77 1.76
N LEU A 35 -13.19 -1.70 0.78
CA LEU A 35 -12.94 -2.04 -0.61
C LEU A 35 -12.97 -0.76 -1.47
N PRO A 36 -11.84 -0.03 -1.58
CA PRO A 36 -11.83 1.24 -2.28
C PRO A 36 -11.89 1.09 -3.81
N PRO A 37 -12.24 2.16 -4.54
CA PRO A 37 -12.09 2.21 -5.98
C PRO A 37 -10.63 1.99 -6.42
N PHE A 38 -10.42 1.26 -7.51
CA PHE A 38 -9.08 1.02 -8.07
C PHE A 38 -8.61 2.16 -9.00
N MET A 39 -9.36 3.26 -9.03
CA MET A 39 -9.04 4.49 -9.75
C MET A 39 -9.28 5.69 -8.86
N THR A 40 -8.41 6.70 -8.95
CA THR A 40 -8.55 7.95 -8.21
C THR A 40 -8.32 9.15 -9.11
N ASN A 41 -8.96 10.27 -8.78
CA ASN A 41 -8.79 11.51 -9.53
C ASN A 41 -7.46 12.20 -9.18
N SER A 42 -7.10 13.23 -9.94
CA SER A 42 -5.85 13.97 -9.71
C SER A 42 -5.74 14.55 -8.29
N ALA A 43 -6.86 14.98 -7.70
CA ALA A 43 -6.88 15.56 -6.35
C ALA A 43 -6.48 14.52 -5.29
N ALA A 44 -7.09 13.34 -5.33
CA ALA A 44 -6.77 12.24 -4.42
C ALA A 44 -5.33 11.76 -4.59
N THR A 45 -4.87 11.60 -5.84
CA THR A 45 -3.49 11.21 -6.16
C THR A 45 -2.47 12.25 -5.71
N THR A 46 -2.81 13.55 -5.75
CA THR A 46 -1.95 14.63 -5.23
C THR A 46 -1.92 14.63 -3.70
N GLY A 47 -3.05 14.32 -3.05
CA GLY A 47 -3.16 14.29 -1.57
C GLY A 47 -2.20 13.34 -0.87
N THR A 48 -1.82 12.23 -1.53
CA THR A 48 -0.84 11.26 -1.00
C THR A 48 0.57 11.44 -1.57
N GLY A 49 0.84 12.58 -2.21
CA GLY A 49 2.18 12.91 -2.72
C GLY A 49 2.63 12.11 -3.95
N GLN A 50 1.72 11.35 -4.59
CA GLN A 50 2.03 10.60 -5.81
C GLN A 50 2.22 11.56 -7.00
N LEU A 51 1.36 12.57 -7.11
CA LEU A 51 1.53 13.67 -8.06
C LEU A 51 2.15 14.91 -7.37
N PRO A 52 2.95 15.70 -8.11
CA PRO A 52 3.36 15.51 -9.50
C PRO A 52 4.59 14.59 -9.67
N LYS A 53 5.31 14.25 -8.59
CA LYS A 53 6.63 13.62 -8.63
C LYS A 53 6.67 12.28 -9.37
N PHE A 54 5.68 11.42 -9.17
CA PHE A 54 5.64 10.07 -9.73
C PHE A 54 4.72 9.95 -10.96
N ARG A 55 4.41 11.07 -11.64
CA ARG A 55 3.49 11.09 -12.80
C ARG A 55 3.83 10.05 -13.86
N ASP A 56 5.11 9.87 -14.16
CA ASP A 56 5.58 8.94 -15.19
C ASP A 56 5.51 7.46 -14.75
N ASP A 57 5.40 7.22 -13.45
CA ASP A 57 5.22 5.89 -12.86
C ASP A 57 3.74 5.49 -12.71
N LEU A 58 2.79 6.39 -12.96
CA LEU A 58 1.36 6.12 -12.85
C LEU A 58 0.71 5.82 -14.20
N TYR A 59 -0.24 4.89 -14.21
CA TYR A 59 -1.15 4.70 -15.34
C TYR A 59 -2.30 5.70 -15.26
N ARG A 60 -2.48 6.52 -16.31
CA ARG A 60 -3.58 7.48 -16.44
C ARG A 60 -4.58 7.01 -17.50
N CYS A 61 -5.87 7.16 -17.22
CA CYS A 61 -6.92 7.01 -18.22
C CYS A 61 -6.85 8.19 -19.20
N GLU A 62 -6.59 7.94 -20.48
CA GLU A 62 -6.27 9.03 -21.44
C GLU A 62 -7.37 10.09 -21.58
N LYS A 63 -8.64 9.69 -21.46
CA LYS A 63 -9.81 10.55 -21.69
C LYS A 63 -10.41 11.15 -20.43
N GLU A 64 -9.98 10.70 -19.26
CA GLU A 64 -10.60 11.03 -17.98
C GLU A 64 -9.56 11.53 -16.99
N ASP A 65 -9.97 12.31 -16.00
CA ASP A 65 -9.09 12.69 -14.89
C ASP A 65 -9.01 11.57 -13.84
N TYR A 66 -8.61 10.38 -14.26
CA TYR A 66 -8.43 9.23 -13.40
C TYR A 66 -7.08 8.54 -13.63
N TYR A 67 -6.52 8.05 -12.52
CA TYR A 67 -5.31 7.25 -12.46
C TYR A 67 -5.64 5.89 -11.85
N LEU A 68 -5.07 4.82 -12.40
CA LEU A 68 -5.08 3.52 -11.72
C LEU A 68 -4.24 3.62 -10.46
N VAL A 69 -4.73 3.09 -9.34
CA VAL A 69 -4.07 3.28 -8.04
C VAL A 69 -2.76 2.49 -7.95
N PRO A 70 -1.65 3.10 -7.50
CA PRO A 70 -0.38 2.40 -7.27
C PRO A 70 -0.31 1.68 -5.91
N THR A 71 -1.32 1.94 -5.06
CA THR A 71 -1.53 1.39 -3.71
C THR A 71 -2.94 1.77 -3.22
N ALA A 72 -3.53 0.97 -2.33
CA ALA A 72 -4.78 1.31 -1.65
C ALA A 72 -4.64 2.54 -0.73
N GLU A 73 -3.44 2.92 -0.33
CA GLU A 73 -3.15 4.16 0.41
C GLU A 73 -3.78 5.38 -0.27
N VAL A 74 -3.75 5.47 -1.61
CA VAL A 74 -4.29 6.63 -2.33
C VAL A 74 -5.78 6.81 -2.05
N PRO A 75 -6.67 5.85 -2.37
CA PRO A 75 -8.09 6.04 -2.07
C PRO A 75 -8.41 6.02 -0.57
N VAL A 76 -7.73 5.20 0.25
CA VAL A 76 -8.06 5.05 1.68
C VAL A 76 -7.72 6.32 2.47
N THR A 77 -6.53 6.91 2.27
CA THR A 77 -6.15 8.18 2.91
C THR A 77 -7.06 9.35 2.52
N ASN A 78 -7.81 9.20 1.42
CA ASN A 78 -8.71 10.21 0.87
C ASN A 78 -10.18 10.01 1.25
N ILE A 79 -10.54 9.00 2.05
CA ILE A 79 -11.92 8.76 2.50
C ILE A 79 -12.51 10.02 3.15
N TYR A 80 -11.73 10.70 3.99
CA TYR A 80 -12.12 11.90 4.75
C TYR A 80 -11.63 13.21 4.13
N ARG A 81 -11.42 13.23 2.80
CA ARG A 81 -11.01 14.45 2.11
C ARG A 81 -12.08 15.53 2.30
N GLU A 82 -11.64 16.73 2.72
CA GLU A 82 -12.51 17.90 2.96
C GLU A 82 -13.54 17.68 4.09
N GLU A 83 -13.26 16.74 4.99
CA GLU A 83 -14.03 16.49 6.20
C GLU A 83 -13.27 16.94 7.46
N ILE A 84 -14.01 17.18 8.55
CA ILE A 84 -13.47 17.42 9.88
C ILE A 84 -13.85 16.21 10.71
N LEU A 85 -12.84 15.44 11.14
CA LEU A 85 -13.03 14.29 12.03
C LEU A 85 -13.15 14.76 13.48
N ASP A 86 -14.00 14.09 14.24
CA ASP A 86 -14.07 14.26 15.68
C ASP A 86 -12.87 13.52 16.33
N GLU A 87 -12.18 14.19 17.26
CA GLU A 87 -10.97 13.64 17.89
C GLU A 87 -11.25 12.36 18.68
N GLU A 88 -12.49 12.22 19.20
CA GLU A 88 -12.93 11.04 19.94
C GLU A 88 -13.05 9.77 19.08
N ASP A 89 -13.13 9.91 17.75
CA ASP A 89 -13.15 8.79 16.81
C ASP A 89 -11.72 8.28 16.47
N LEU A 90 -10.67 9.02 16.86
CA LEU A 90 -9.28 8.65 16.55
C LEU A 90 -8.68 7.71 17.62
N PRO A 91 -7.86 6.72 17.22
CA PRO A 91 -7.42 6.44 15.86
C PRO A 91 -8.41 5.61 15.04
N LEU A 92 -8.54 5.94 13.75
CA LEU A 92 -9.23 5.12 12.76
C LEU A 92 -8.22 4.24 12.03
N SER A 93 -8.48 2.93 11.95
CA SER A 93 -7.57 1.95 11.34
C SER A 93 -8.27 1.20 10.22
N TYR A 94 -7.75 1.30 8.99
CA TYR A 94 -8.31 0.70 7.78
C TYR A 94 -7.40 -0.35 7.17
N VAL A 95 -7.97 -1.48 6.78
CA VAL A 95 -7.31 -2.51 5.98
C VAL A 95 -8.01 -2.62 4.62
N ALA A 96 -7.23 -2.67 3.54
CA ALA A 96 -7.80 -2.72 2.20
C ALA A 96 -6.98 -3.56 1.23
N TYR A 97 -7.64 -4.42 0.47
CA TYR A 97 -7.05 -5.08 -0.69
C TYR A 97 -7.26 -4.25 -1.96
N THR A 98 -6.20 -4.09 -2.77
CA THR A 98 -6.32 -3.58 -4.14
C THR A 98 -5.34 -4.28 -5.10
N PRO A 99 -5.71 -4.46 -6.38
CA PRO A 99 -4.72 -4.55 -7.44
C PRO A 99 -4.03 -3.20 -7.59
N CYS A 100 -2.71 -3.19 -7.46
CA CYS A 100 -1.85 -2.01 -7.55
C CYS A 100 -1.18 -1.94 -8.92
N PHE A 101 -1.11 -0.74 -9.50
CA PHE A 101 -0.58 -0.52 -10.84
C PHE A 101 0.61 0.47 -10.84
N ARG A 102 1.76 0.05 -11.37
CA ARG A 102 2.98 0.89 -11.48
C ARG A 102 3.65 0.71 -12.84
N ARG A 103 4.07 1.80 -13.49
CA ARG A 103 4.73 1.72 -14.80
C ARG A 103 6.19 1.30 -14.71
N GLU A 104 6.82 1.39 -13.53
CA GLU A 104 8.23 1.05 -13.31
C GLU A 104 9.16 1.72 -14.34
N ALA A 105 8.85 2.97 -14.72
CA ALA A 105 9.45 3.65 -15.88
C ALA A 105 10.96 3.87 -15.70
N GLY A 106 11.42 4.02 -14.45
CA GLY A 106 12.85 4.17 -14.11
C GLY A 106 13.69 2.89 -14.19
N THR A 107 13.10 1.73 -14.48
CA THR A 107 13.81 0.44 -14.46
C THR A 107 14.26 -0.06 -15.83
N TYR A 108 14.16 0.79 -16.86
CA TYR A 108 14.54 0.48 -18.24
C TYR A 108 15.95 -0.10 -18.31
N GLY A 109 16.07 -1.40 -18.59
CA GLY A 109 17.34 -2.13 -18.68
C GLY A 109 17.64 -3.10 -17.53
N LYS A 110 16.97 -3.01 -16.38
CA LYS A 110 17.01 -4.07 -15.36
C LYS A 110 16.06 -5.18 -15.79
N LYS A 111 16.59 -6.38 -16.07
CA LYS A 111 15.77 -7.54 -16.47
C LYS A 111 14.81 -7.88 -15.33
N ILE A 112 13.52 -7.64 -15.54
CA ILE A 112 12.47 -8.09 -14.63
C ILE A 112 12.48 -9.62 -14.68
N GLN A 113 13.01 -10.25 -13.63
CA GLN A 113 12.96 -11.71 -13.44
C GLN A 113 12.09 -12.02 -12.22
N GLY A 114 11.20 -13.00 -12.36
CA GLY A 114 10.27 -13.38 -11.30
C GLY A 114 9.12 -12.39 -11.13
N ILE A 115 8.54 -12.38 -9.93
CA ILE A 115 7.29 -11.64 -9.59
C ILE A 115 7.52 -10.46 -8.63
N ILE A 116 8.77 -10.17 -8.24
CA ILE A 116 9.10 -9.12 -7.26
C ILE A 116 8.82 -7.71 -7.81
N ARG A 117 9.02 -7.49 -9.11
CA ARG A 117 8.74 -6.21 -9.79
C ARG A 117 7.81 -6.46 -10.95
N GLN A 118 6.59 -5.90 -10.92
CA GLN A 118 5.55 -6.09 -11.92
C GLN A 118 4.78 -4.78 -12.13
N HIS A 119 4.09 -4.66 -13.27
CA HIS A 119 3.19 -3.54 -13.53
C HIS A 119 1.88 -3.64 -12.77
N GLN A 120 1.47 -4.86 -12.44
CA GLN A 120 0.31 -5.15 -11.62
C GLN A 120 0.70 -6.15 -10.52
N PHE A 121 0.34 -5.86 -9.29
CA PHE A 121 0.52 -6.75 -8.14
C PHE A 121 -0.62 -6.59 -7.14
N ASN A 122 -0.82 -7.59 -6.29
CA ASN A 122 -1.82 -7.57 -5.24
C ASN A 122 -1.20 -7.03 -3.95
N LYS A 123 -1.91 -6.15 -3.23
CA LYS A 123 -1.46 -5.67 -1.92
C LYS A 123 -2.63 -5.52 -0.96
N VAL A 124 -2.42 -5.93 0.29
CA VAL A 124 -3.25 -5.57 1.43
C VAL A 124 -2.53 -4.43 2.15
N GLU A 125 -3.19 -3.29 2.23
CA GLU A 125 -2.67 -2.06 2.83
C GLU A 125 -3.25 -1.84 4.22
N LEU A 126 -2.46 -1.24 5.10
CA LEU A 126 -2.88 -0.74 6.39
C LEU A 126 -2.74 0.78 6.40
N VAL A 127 -3.78 1.50 6.80
CA VAL A 127 -3.80 2.95 6.90
C VAL A 127 -4.37 3.34 8.25
N LYS A 128 -3.74 4.30 8.93
CA LYS A 128 -4.23 4.85 10.19
C LYS A 128 -4.40 6.36 10.09
N PHE A 129 -5.53 6.86 10.57
CA PHE A 129 -5.73 8.26 10.90
C PHE A 129 -5.63 8.39 12.41
N THR A 130 -4.78 9.30 12.90
CA THR A 130 -4.52 9.44 14.33
C THR A 130 -4.17 10.87 14.67
N THR A 131 -4.13 11.19 15.97
CA THR A 131 -3.72 12.51 16.45
C THR A 131 -2.21 12.73 16.23
N PRO A 132 -1.75 13.99 16.05
CA PRO A 132 -0.32 14.29 15.90
C PRO A 132 0.54 13.72 17.03
N GLU A 133 0.05 13.75 18.26
CA GLU A 133 0.74 13.33 19.48
C GLU A 133 1.02 11.82 19.51
N THR A 134 0.13 11.02 18.92
CA THR A 134 0.20 9.55 18.94
C THR A 134 0.77 8.97 17.65
N SER A 135 1.01 9.79 16.62
CA SER A 135 1.44 9.36 15.28
C SER A 135 2.65 8.43 15.24
N TYR A 136 3.69 8.71 16.04
CA TYR A 136 4.87 7.85 16.11
C TYR A 136 4.61 6.52 16.83
N GLU A 137 3.76 6.53 17.86
CA GLU A 137 3.37 5.29 18.53
C GLU A 137 2.55 4.40 17.60
N GLU A 138 1.65 4.99 16.81
CA GLU A 138 0.90 4.26 15.79
C GLU A 138 1.78 3.73 14.66
N LEU A 139 2.86 4.42 14.30
CA LEU A 139 3.85 3.90 13.35
C LEU A 139 4.56 2.65 13.85
N GLU A 140 4.94 2.61 15.13
CA GLU A 140 5.55 1.41 15.73
C GLU A 140 4.55 0.24 15.76
N LYS A 141 3.28 0.51 16.10
CA LYS A 141 2.21 -0.50 16.06
C LYS A 141 1.98 -1.00 14.64
N LEU A 142 1.86 -0.11 13.66
CA LEU A 142 1.68 -0.44 12.24
C LEU A 142 2.79 -1.35 11.73
N THR A 143 4.05 -1.03 12.08
CA THR A 143 5.22 -1.84 11.73
C THR A 143 5.13 -3.24 12.31
N SER A 144 4.85 -3.35 13.62
CA SER A 144 4.70 -4.63 14.32
C SER A 144 3.50 -5.45 13.79
N GLU A 145 2.42 -4.78 13.39
CA GLU A 145 1.25 -5.40 12.79
C GLU A 145 1.57 -6.01 11.42
N ALA A 146 2.37 -5.33 10.59
CA ALA A 146 2.88 -5.88 9.34
C ALA A 146 3.85 -7.05 9.56
N GLU A 147 4.74 -6.95 10.56
CA GLU A 147 5.66 -8.05 10.93
C GLU A 147 4.91 -9.34 11.34
N GLU A 148 3.73 -9.23 11.95
CA GLU A 148 2.94 -10.41 12.35
C GLU A 148 2.60 -11.30 11.16
N VAL A 149 2.33 -10.71 9.98
CA VAL A 149 2.07 -11.47 8.74
C VAL A 149 3.23 -12.44 8.49
N LEU A 150 4.47 -11.95 8.57
CA LEU A 150 5.67 -12.74 8.32
C LEU A 150 5.93 -13.77 9.42
N LYS A 151 5.70 -13.40 10.68
CA LYS A 151 5.80 -14.33 11.83
C LYS A 151 4.86 -15.52 11.67
N ARG A 152 3.60 -15.27 11.28
CA ARG A 152 2.57 -16.30 11.04
C ARG A 152 2.87 -17.19 9.84
N LEU A 153 3.53 -16.63 8.83
CA LEU A 153 3.99 -17.34 7.64
C LEU A 153 5.35 -18.04 7.84
N GLU A 154 5.96 -17.90 9.02
CA GLU A 154 7.28 -18.46 9.36
C GLU A 154 8.39 -17.99 8.40
N LEU A 155 8.31 -16.74 7.95
CA LEU A 155 9.29 -16.12 7.06
C LEU A 155 10.34 -15.35 7.87
N SER A 156 11.61 -15.61 7.62
CA SER A 156 12.72 -14.84 8.20
C SER A 156 12.81 -13.45 7.57
N TYR A 157 12.89 -12.42 8.40
CA TYR A 157 12.95 -11.03 7.94
C TYR A 157 13.81 -10.15 8.86
N ARG A 158 14.06 -8.92 8.43
CA ARG A 158 14.61 -7.83 9.25
C ARG A 158 13.80 -6.55 9.07
N VAL A 159 13.80 -5.70 10.09
CA VAL A 159 13.23 -4.34 10.05
C VAL A 159 14.37 -3.35 9.88
N VAL A 160 14.27 -2.48 8.89
CA VAL A 160 15.27 -1.47 8.54
C VAL A 160 14.66 -0.09 8.71
N LYS A 161 15.25 0.74 9.57
CA LYS A 161 14.90 2.16 9.67
C LYS A 161 15.51 2.92 8.50
N LEU A 162 14.68 3.66 7.76
CA LEU A 162 15.09 4.35 6.55
C LEU A 162 15.95 5.58 6.84
N SER A 163 16.99 5.79 6.03
CA SER A 163 17.76 7.02 6.02
C SER A 163 16.99 8.16 5.34
N GLY A 164 17.34 9.42 5.62
CA GLY A 164 16.66 10.56 5.01
C GLY A 164 16.72 10.60 3.47
N GLN A 165 17.70 9.92 2.85
CA GLN A 165 17.81 9.82 1.39
C GLN A 165 16.88 8.76 0.79
N GLU A 166 16.45 7.78 1.60
CA GLU A 166 15.59 6.67 1.19
C GLU A 166 14.12 6.94 1.49
N LEU A 167 13.82 7.90 2.37
CA LEU A 167 12.45 8.29 2.67
C LEU A 167 11.71 8.75 1.40
N GLY A 168 10.49 8.22 1.25
CA GLY A 168 9.55 8.65 0.23
C GLY A 168 9.15 10.12 0.41
N PHE A 169 8.68 10.75 -0.67
CA PHE A 169 8.38 12.18 -0.69
C PHE A 169 7.39 12.63 0.40
N ALA A 170 6.41 11.79 0.73
CA ALA A 170 5.38 12.08 1.73
C ALA A 170 5.73 11.60 3.14
N ALA A 171 6.85 10.89 3.33
CA ALA A 171 7.21 10.28 4.60
C ALA A 171 8.08 11.22 5.45
N ALA A 172 7.71 11.41 6.72
CA ALA A 172 8.57 12.05 7.72
C ALA A 172 9.54 11.04 8.37
N PHE A 173 9.13 9.78 8.45
CA PHE A 173 9.86 8.66 9.03
C PHE A 173 9.30 7.35 8.44
N GLY A 174 10.11 6.29 8.34
CA GLY A 174 9.62 5.01 7.83
C GLY A 174 10.54 3.83 8.15
N TYR A 175 9.93 2.65 8.10
CA TYR A 175 10.60 1.36 8.22
C TYR A 175 10.32 0.53 6.96
N ASP A 176 11.33 -0.19 6.48
CA ASP A 176 11.16 -1.27 5.51
C ASP A 176 11.26 -2.62 6.21
N ILE A 177 10.44 -3.57 5.79
CA ILE A 177 10.50 -4.96 6.23
C ILE A 177 11.05 -5.80 5.07
N GLU A 178 12.23 -6.38 5.26
CA GLU A 178 12.94 -7.12 4.23
C GLU A 178 12.95 -8.62 4.56
N VAL A 179 12.35 -9.42 3.68
CA VAL A 179 12.31 -10.90 3.76
C VAL A 179 13.54 -11.50 3.08
N TRP A 180 14.06 -12.61 3.64
CA TRP A 180 15.24 -13.33 3.11
C TRP A 180 14.94 -14.22 1.91
#